data_AF-A0A1I1WEG4-F1
#
_entry.id   AF-A0A1I1WEG4-F1
#
_cell.length_a   1.000
_cell.length_b   1.000
_cell.length_c   1.000
_cell.angle_alpha   90.00
_cell.angle_beta   90.00
_cell.angle_gamma   90.00
#
_symmetry.space_group_name_H-M   'P 1'
#
loop_
_entity.id
_entity.type
_entity.pdbx_description
1 polymer ?
#
loop_
_entity_poly.entity_id
_entity_poly.type
_entity_poly.pdbx_seq_one_letter_code
_entity_poly.pdbx_strand_id
1 'polypeptide(L)'
;MSISGISNATTGLRANGLGQEDFMKILLTQLTYQDPMKPMDNQQFMAQMAQFTSLEQTQQLNNKITTLIGNQAALQSVGLIGRTVDVNATGGTLTGTVIALSLSGESPLITLRTSAGATLQDISLSQILAVRQDISLSQILAVR
;
A
#
# COMPACT_ATOMS: atom_id res chain seq x y z
N MET A 1 54.65 12.37 -3.52
CA MET A 1 54.25 11.00 -3.13
C MET A 1 53.49 11.10 -1.82
N SER A 2 52.16 11.14 -1.84
CA SER A 2 51.33 11.01 -0.63
C SER A 2 50.79 9.60 -0.52
N ILE A 3 50.76 9.12 0.71
CA ILE A 3 50.48 7.76 1.13
C ILE A 3 48.98 7.58 1.43
N SER A 4 48.51 6.36 1.13
CA SER A 4 47.45 5.60 1.81
C SER A 4 46.11 6.28 2.11
N GLY A 5 45.20 6.21 1.13
CA GLY A 5 43.78 6.08 1.41
C GLY A 5 43.45 4.62 1.73
N ILE A 6 43.44 4.27 3.01
CA ILE A 6 42.93 2.98 3.50
C ILE A 6 41.42 3.00 3.24
N SER A 7 40.98 2.26 2.23
CA SER A 7 39.56 2.05 1.94
C SER A 7 38.96 1.27 3.10
N ASN A 8 38.32 2.00 4.01
CA ASN A 8 37.66 1.44 5.17
C ASN A 8 36.55 0.50 4.68
N ALA A 9 36.80 -0.81 4.84
CA ALA A 9 35.87 -1.88 4.56
C ALA A 9 34.64 -1.72 5.46
N THR A 10 33.68 -0.92 5.01
CA THR A 10 32.29 -1.01 5.45
C THR A 10 31.63 -2.11 4.64
N THR A 11 32.08 -3.35 4.88
CA THR A 11 31.17 -4.48 4.75
C THR A 11 30.13 -4.27 5.84
N GLY A 12 29.12 -3.45 5.53
CA GLY A 12 27.90 -3.41 6.29
C GLY A 12 27.38 -4.82 6.30
N LEU A 13 27.60 -5.52 7.40
CA LEU A 13 26.86 -6.70 7.78
C LEU A 13 25.40 -6.26 7.77
N ARG A 14 24.76 -6.41 6.61
CA ARG A 14 23.32 -6.38 6.50
C ARG A 14 22.89 -7.52 7.40
N ALA A 15 22.50 -7.17 8.63
CA ALA A 15 21.75 -8.02 9.54
C ALA A 15 20.38 -8.27 8.89
N ASN A 16 20.39 -8.99 7.78
CA ASN A 16 19.22 -9.42 7.07
C ASN A 16 18.79 -10.72 7.73
N GLY A 17 17.77 -10.64 8.59
CA GLY A 17 17.01 -11.79 9.02
C GLY A 17 17.56 -12.53 10.23
N LEU A 18 17.69 -11.85 11.38
CA LEU A 18 17.34 -12.53 12.63
C LEU A 18 15.82 -12.45 12.76
N GLY A 19 15.13 -13.44 12.19
CA GLY A 19 13.67 -13.48 12.20
C GLY A 19 13.10 -13.87 13.57
N GLN A 20 11.78 -13.72 13.72
CA GLN A 20 11.00 -14.22 14.86
C GLN A 20 11.35 -15.67 15.25
N GLU A 21 11.68 -16.52 14.27
CA GLU A 21 12.05 -17.92 14.45
C GLU A 21 13.41 -18.09 15.14
N ASP A 22 14.38 -17.23 14.83
CA ASP A 22 15.69 -17.26 15.48
C ASP A 22 15.64 -16.61 16.86
N PHE A 23 14.75 -15.63 17.07
CA PHE A 23 14.39 -15.15 18.40
C PHE A 23 13.79 -16.27 19.27
N MET A 24 12.83 -17.03 18.75
CA MET A 24 12.24 -18.17 19.47
C MET A 24 13.26 -19.27 19.77
N LYS A 25 14.20 -19.53 18.86
CA LYS A 25 15.32 -20.47 19.11
C LYS A 25 16.26 -19.97 20.20
N ILE A 26 16.62 -18.69 20.20
CA ILE A 26 17.48 -18.09 21.24
C ILE A 26 16.74 -18.13 22.59
N LEU A 27 15.44 -17.82 22.61
CA LEU A 27 14.62 -17.86 23.83
C LEU A 27 14.50 -19.28 24.39
N LEU A 28 14.32 -20.29 23.53
CA LEU A 28 14.29 -21.70 23.93
C LEU A 28 15.67 -22.20 24.40
N THR A 29 16.74 -21.77 23.74
CA THR A 29 18.13 -22.13 24.09
C THR A 29 18.50 -21.56 25.46
N GLN A 30 18.13 -20.30 25.73
CA GLN A 30 18.28 -19.64 27.02
C GLN A 30 17.37 -20.22 28.11
N LEU A 31 16.29 -20.94 27.77
CA LEU A 31 15.49 -21.69 28.76
C LEU A 31 16.13 -23.06 29.10
N THR A 32 16.89 -23.61 28.16
CA THR A 32 17.47 -24.96 28.25
C THR A 32 18.88 -24.98 28.88
N TYR A 33 19.61 -23.86 28.83
CA TYR A 33 21.06 -23.83 29.12
C TYR A 33 21.54 -22.62 29.98
N GLN A 34 20.79 -22.17 31.00
CA GLN A 34 21.29 -21.10 31.88
C GLN A 34 22.32 -21.62 32.89
N ASP A 35 23.59 -21.56 32.49
CA ASP A 35 24.72 -21.45 33.41
C ASP A 35 24.73 -20.01 34.00
N PRO A 36 24.62 -19.83 35.33
CA PRO A 36 24.26 -18.57 35.99
C PRO A 36 25.25 -17.39 35.89
N MET A 37 26.40 -17.53 35.23
CA MET A 37 27.48 -16.53 35.33
C MET A 37 27.48 -15.38 34.30
N LYS A 38 26.61 -15.34 33.28
CA LYS A 38 26.49 -14.19 32.34
C LYS A 38 25.08 -13.90 31.77
N PRO A 39 24.09 -13.48 32.58
CA PRO A 39 22.73 -13.20 32.11
C PRO A 39 22.49 -11.82 31.47
N MET A 40 23.37 -10.82 31.64
CA MET A 40 23.02 -9.41 31.33
C MET A 40 23.11 -8.99 29.85
N ASP A 41 24.07 -9.48 29.07
CA ASP A 41 24.26 -9.03 27.68
C ASP A 41 23.15 -9.55 26.75
N ASN A 42 22.67 -10.77 27.03
CA ASN A 42 21.64 -11.44 26.23
C ASN A 42 20.26 -10.79 26.44
N GLN A 43 19.96 -10.27 27.63
CA GLN A 43 18.66 -9.62 27.90
C GLN A 43 18.51 -8.29 27.16
N GLN A 44 19.56 -7.46 27.12
CA GLN A 44 19.55 -6.18 26.40
C GLN A 44 19.37 -6.41 24.89
N PHE A 45 20.08 -7.39 24.33
CA PHE A 45 19.96 -7.77 22.91
C PHE A 45 18.57 -8.34 22.59
N MET A 46 18.02 -9.20 23.46
CA MET A 46 16.66 -9.73 23.31
C MET A 46 15.60 -8.62 23.34
N ALA A 47 15.74 -7.64 24.23
CA ALA A 47 14.82 -6.49 24.30
C ALA A 47 14.86 -5.66 23.01
N GLN A 48 16.06 -5.42 22.45
CA GLN A 48 16.22 -4.72 21.18
C GLN A 48 15.65 -5.52 19.99
N MET A 49 15.83 -6.84 19.98
CA MET A 49 15.28 -7.71 18.94
C MET A 49 13.74 -7.78 19.00
N ALA A 50 13.16 -7.85 20.19
CA ALA A 50 11.71 -7.80 20.38
C ALA A 50 11.14 -6.47 19.87
N GLN A 51 11.84 -5.36 20.14
CA GLN A 51 11.45 -4.05 19.62
C GLN A 51 11.53 -3.99 18.08
N PHE A 52 12.59 -4.55 17.50
CA PHE A 52 12.75 -4.61 16.05
C PHE A 52 11.68 -5.49 15.38
N THR A 53 11.41 -6.67 15.95
CA THR A 53 10.38 -7.59 15.46
C THR A 53 8.99 -6.95 15.51
N SER A 54 8.68 -6.22 16.59
CA SER A 54 7.43 -5.48 16.71
C SER A 54 7.30 -4.39 15.64
N LEU A 55 8.39 -3.66 15.36
CA LEU A 55 8.42 -2.66 14.30
C LEU A 55 8.24 -3.30 12.92
N GLU A 56 8.90 -4.42 12.66
CA GLU A 56 8.76 -5.16 11.41
C GLU A 56 7.32 -5.67 11.22
N GLN A 57 6.72 -6.25 12.25
CA GLN A 57 5.32 -6.68 12.22
C GLN A 57 4.38 -5.51 11.95
N THR A 58 4.63 -4.35 12.56
CA THR A 58 3.88 -3.12 12.31
C THR A 58 4.03 -2.67 10.85
N GLN A 59 5.25 -2.71 10.30
CA GLN A 59 5.49 -2.37 8.90
C GLN A 59 4.80 -3.35 7.94
N GLN A 60 4.85 -4.65 8.22
CA GLN A 60 4.16 -5.67 7.44
C GLN A 60 2.64 -5.48 7.49
N LEU A 61 2.09 -5.15 8.66
CA LEU A 61 0.68 -4.84 8.83
C LEU A 61 0.28 -3.61 8.03
N ASN A 62 1.05 -2.53 8.08
CA ASN A 62 0.82 -1.33 7.28
C ASN A 62 0.80 -1.65 5.78
N ASN A 63 1.75 -2.45 5.29
CA ASN A 63 1.80 -2.84 3.88
C ASN A 63 0.57 -3.67 3.47
N LYS A 64 0.09 -4.57 4.33
CA LYS A 64 -1.14 -5.33 4.10
C LYS A 64 -2.37 -4.44 4.08
N ILE A 65 -2.45 -3.45 4.99
CA ILE A 65 -3.54 -2.46 4.99
C ILE A 65 -3.53 -1.65 3.70
N THR A 66 -2.38 -1.14 3.25
CA THR A 66 -2.27 -0.41 1.97
C THR A 66 -2.75 -1.28 0.81
N THR A 67 -2.37 -2.55 0.78
CA THR A 67 -2.83 -3.50 -0.25
C THR A 67 -4.35 -3.70 -0.22
N LEU A 68 -4.93 -3.85 0.98
CA LEU A 68 -6.38 -4.00 1.15
C LEU A 68 -7.14 -2.75 0.69
N ILE A 69 -6.64 -1.56 1.04
CA ILE A 69 -7.22 -0.29 0.58
C ILE A 69 -7.15 -0.18 -0.95
N GLY A 70 -6.01 -0.52 -1.54
CA GLY A 70 -5.84 -0.55 -3.01
C GLY A 70 -6.81 -1.51 -3.69
N ASN A 71 -6.99 -2.71 -3.15
CA ASN A 71 -7.96 -3.69 -3.66
C ASN A 71 -9.41 -3.19 -3.54
N GLN A 72 -9.77 -2.59 -2.40
CA GLN A 72 -11.10 -2.03 -2.20
C GLN A 72 -11.39 -0.88 -3.18
N ALA A 73 -10.41 -0.01 -3.40
CA ALA A 73 -10.50 1.05 -4.39
C ALA A 73 -10.63 0.49 -5.81
N ALA A 74 -9.84 -0.53 -6.17
CA ALA A 74 -9.92 -1.20 -7.46
C ALA A 74 -11.32 -1.78 -7.73
N LEU A 75 -11.92 -2.46 -6.74
CA LEU A 75 -13.27 -3.01 -6.85
C LEU A 75 -14.32 -1.91 -7.06
N GLN A 76 -14.19 -0.77 -6.38
CA GLN A 76 -15.07 0.39 -6.59
C GLN A 76 -14.91 0.94 -8.00
N SER A 77 -13.66 1.09 -8.47
CA SER A 77 -13.34 1.55 -9.82
C SER A 77 -13.95 0.69 -10.91
N VAL A 78 -13.92 -0.65 -10.76
CA VAL A 78 -14.50 -1.58 -11.75
C VAL A 78 -15.98 -1.31 -11.99
N GLY A 79 -16.74 -0.97 -10.95
CA GLY A 79 -18.15 -0.61 -11.07
C GLY A 79 -18.41 0.71 -11.82
N LEU A 80 -17.38 1.52 -12.04
CA LEU A 80 -17.47 2.81 -12.72
C LEU A 80 -17.26 2.71 -14.23
N ILE A 81 -16.65 1.65 -14.76
CA ILE A 81 -16.48 1.49 -16.21
C ILE A 81 -17.85 1.61 -16.90
N GLY A 82 -17.93 2.46 -17.92
CA GLY A 82 -19.14 2.72 -18.69
C GLY A 82 -20.15 3.61 -17.97
N ARG A 83 -19.92 4.03 -16.71
CA ARG A 83 -20.74 5.02 -16.02
C ARG A 83 -20.30 6.44 -16.39
N THR A 84 -21.26 7.34 -16.39
CA THR A 84 -21.01 8.78 -16.50
C THR A 84 -20.77 9.33 -15.11
N VAL A 85 -19.66 10.03 -14.92
CA VAL A 85 -19.26 10.60 -13.62
C VAL A 85 -18.97 12.09 -13.78
N ASP A 86 -19.23 12.83 -12.72
CA ASP A 86 -18.85 14.23 -12.57
C ASP A 86 -17.57 14.28 -11.73
N VAL A 87 -16.50 14.86 -12.29
CA VAL A 87 -15.20 14.98 -11.62
C VAL A 87 -14.84 16.44 -11.37
N ASN A 88 -14.13 16.69 -10.28
CA ASN A 88 -13.56 18.01 -9.99
C ASN A 88 -12.28 18.21 -10.81
N ALA A 89 -12.31 19.14 -11.76
CA ALA A 89 -11.17 19.53 -12.57
C ALA A 89 -10.77 20.99 -12.25
N THR A 90 -9.51 21.34 -12.57
CA THR A 90 -8.98 22.69 -12.38
C THR A 90 -9.74 23.68 -13.28
N GLY A 91 -10.79 24.30 -12.73
CA GLY A 91 -11.67 25.22 -13.46
C GLY A 91 -13.17 24.86 -13.44
N GLY A 92 -13.57 23.74 -12.81
CA GLY A 92 -14.98 23.41 -12.62
C GLY A 92 -15.27 21.91 -12.55
N THR A 93 -16.57 21.58 -12.49
CA THR A 93 -17.02 20.19 -12.62
C THR A 93 -16.99 19.79 -14.08
N LEU A 94 -16.39 18.63 -14.36
CA LEU A 94 -16.35 18.05 -15.69
C LEU A 94 -17.10 16.72 -15.71
N THR A 95 -17.97 16.55 -16.69
CA THR A 95 -18.73 15.32 -16.89
C THR A 95 -18.10 14.48 -18.00
N GLY A 96 -17.92 13.18 -17.74
CA GLY A 96 -17.42 12.24 -18.73
C GLY A 96 -17.81 10.81 -18.44
N THR A 97 -17.75 9.95 -19.45
CA THR A 97 -17.95 8.51 -19.30
C THR A 97 -16.61 7.84 -19.04
N VAL A 98 -16.54 6.97 -18.02
CA VAL A 98 -15.34 6.20 -17.73
C VAL A 98 -15.15 5.12 -18.79
N ILE A 99 -14.03 5.15 -19.50
CA ILE A 99 -13.73 4.22 -20.61
C ILE A 99 -12.65 3.20 -20.27
N ALA A 100 -11.77 3.51 -19.33
CA ALA A 100 -10.70 2.60 -18.93
C ALA A 100 -10.31 2.82 -17.47
N LEU A 101 -9.69 1.79 -16.90
CA LEU A 101 -9.10 1.79 -15.57
C LEU A 101 -7.63 1.38 -15.68
N SER A 102 -6.79 2.05 -14.90
CA SER A 102 -5.40 1.69 -14.71
C SER A 102 -5.19 1.26 -13.25
N LEU A 103 -4.70 0.04 -13.09
CA LEU A 103 -4.45 -0.61 -11.79
C LEU A 103 -2.95 -0.78 -11.52
N SER A 104 -2.09 -0.16 -12.32
CA SER A 104 -0.64 -0.37 -12.31
C SER A 104 0.10 0.36 -11.18
N GLY A 105 -0.58 0.78 -10.11
CA GLY A 105 -0.01 1.55 -9.00
C GLY A 105 -0.72 1.32 -7.66
N GLU A 106 -0.33 2.07 -6.63
CA GLU A 106 -0.92 1.95 -5.28
C GLU A 106 -2.39 2.39 -5.21
N SER A 107 -2.82 3.22 -6.16
CA SER A 107 -4.21 3.69 -6.26
C SER A 107 -4.70 3.55 -7.69
N PRO A 108 -5.95 3.11 -7.90
CA PRO A 108 -6.52 2.98 -9.23
C PRO A 108 -6.74 4.36 -9.85
N LEU A 109 -6.39 4.49 -11.12
CA LEU A 109 -6.64 5.68 -11.92
C LEU A 109 -7.71 5.37 -12.97
N ILE A 110 -8.51 6.36 -13.33
CA ILE A 110 -9.58 6.23 -14.31
C ILE A 110 -9.29 7.11 -15.52
N THR A 111 -9.70 6.64 -16.69
CA THR A 111 -9.71 7.43 -17.92
C THR A 111 -11.15 7.74 -18.29
N LEU A 112 -11.45 9.02 -18.47
CA LEU A 112 -12.76 9.50 -18.91
C LEU A 112 -12.71 9.93 -20.37
N ARG A 113 -13.86 9.82 -21.04
CA ARG A 113 -14.14 10.49 -22.30
C ARG A 113 -15.27 11.48 -22.10
N THR A 114 -15.04 12.74 -22.42
CA THR A 114 -16.04 13.81 -22.33
C THR A 114 -17.00 13.74 -23.52
N SER A 115 -18.15 14.42 -23.41
CA SER A 115 -19.11 14.56 -24.53
C SER A 115 -18.52 15.31 -25.73
N ALA A 116 -17.51 16.15 -25.52
CA ALA A 116 -16.76 16.83 -26.57
C ALA A 116 -15.74 15.92 -27.30
N GLY A 117 -15.65 14.63 -26.91
CA GLY A 117 -14.74 13.66 -27.49
C GLY A 117 -13.32 13.68 -26.93
N ALA A 118 -13.01 14.58 -25.99
CA ALA A 118 -11.71 14.65 -25.34
C ALA A 118 -11.56 13.51 -24.32
N THR A 119 -10.39 12.85 -24.31
CA THR A 119 -10.06 11.83 -23.31
C THR A 119 -9.16 12.41 -22.23
N LEU A 120 -9.54 12.21 -20.97
CA LEU A 120 -8.75 12.59 -19.81
C LEU A 120 -8.28 11.34 -19.10
N GLN A 121 -6.97 11.23 -18.94
CA GLN A 121 -6.32 10.10 -18.29
C GLN A 121 -5.92 10.48 -16.87
N ASP A 122 -5.55 9.46 -16.09
CA ASP A 122 -4.95 9.61 -14.76
C ASP A 122 -5.81 10.37 -13.74
N ILE A 123 -7.14 10.24 -13.86
CA ILE A 123 -8.06 10.83 -12.89
C ILE A 123 -8.19 9.90 -11.68
N SER A 124 -8.07 10.45 -10.48
CA SER A 124 -8.22 9.69 -9.23
C SER A 124 -9.70 9.49 -8.89
N LEU A 125 -10.01 8.37 -8.24
CA LEU A 125 -11.31 8.13 -7.60
C LEU A 125 -11.74 9.28 -6.66
N SER A 126 -10.77 9.89 -5.97
CA SER A 126 -11.03 11.00 -5.03
C SER A 126 -11.53 12.28 -5.71
N GLN A 127 -11.36 12.39 -7.03
CA GLN A 127 -11.82 13.54 -7.81
C GLN A 127 -13.27 13.36 -8.28
N ILE A 128 -13.86 12.17 -8.12
CA ILE A 128 -15.26 11.90 -8.48
C ILE A 128 -16.16 12.56 -7.44
N LEU A 129 -17.00 13.48 -7.91
CA LEU A 129 -18.01 14.17 -7.10
C LEU A 129 -19.33 13.39 -7.09
N ALA A 130 -19.74 12.84 -8.24
CA ALA A 130 -20.97 12.09 -8.36
C ALA A 130 -20.91 11.07 -9.51
N VAL A 131 -21.62 9.95 -9.34
CA VAL A 131 -21.88 8.96 -10.40
C VAL A 131 -23.31 9.15 -10.88
N ARG A 132 -23.47 9.51 -12.16
CA ARG A 132 -24.80 9.66 -12.77
C ARG A 132 -25.36 8.27 -13.09
N GLN A 133 -26.49 7.94 -12.47
CA GLN A 133 -27.29 6.78 -12.86
C GLN A 133 -28.34 7.25 -13.88
N ASP A 134 -28.19 6.86 -15.15
CA ASP A 134 -29.25 7.00 -16.13
C ASP A 134 -30.37 6.01 -15.79
N ILE A 135 -31.36 6.46 -15.01
CA ILE A 135 -32.65 5.78 -14.91
C ILE A 135 -33.32 5.98 -16.26
N SER A 136 -33.19 4.99 -17.15
CA SER A 136 -33.84 5.03 -18.44
C SER A 136 -35.35 5.15 -18.26
N LEU A 137 -35.98 6.15 -18.88
CA LEU A 137 -37.43 6.42 -18.82
C LEU A 137 -38.30 5.20 -19.17
N SER A 138 -37.75 4.22 -19.89
CA SER A 138 -38.37 2.93 -20.19
C SER A 138 -38.70 2.08 -18.94
N GLN A 139 -37.98 2.26 -17.82
CA GLN A 139 -38.27 1.53 -16.57
C GLN A 139 -39.36 2.19 -15.72
N ILE A 140 -39.68 3.47 -15.93
CA ILE A 140 -40.72 4.19 -15.19
C ILE A 140 -42.11 3.89 -15.76
N LEU A 141 -42.22 3.66 -17.07
CA LEU A 141 -43.51 3.38 -17.74
C LEU A 141 -44.00 1.94 -17.61
N ALA A 142 -43.21 1.02 -17.06
CA ALA A 142 -43.60 -0.38 -16.87
C ALA A 142 -44.38 -0.66 -15.55
N VAL A 143 -44.63 0.37 -14.74
CA VAL A 143 -45.28 0.27 -13.42
C VAL A 143 -46.59 1.11 -13.37
N ARG A 144 -47.25 1.32 -14.51
CA ARG A 144 -48.59 1.91 -14.58
C ARG A 144 -49.51 1.08 -15.44
#